data_AF-A0A3Q1FCZ4-F1
#
_entry.id   AF-A0A3Q1FCZ4-F1
#
_cell.length_a   1.000
_cell.length_b   1.000
_cell.length_c   1.000
_cell.angle_alpha   90.00
_cell.angle_beta   90.00
_cell.angle_gamma   90.00
#
_symmetry.space_group_name_H-M   'P 1'
#
loop_
_entity.id
_entity.type
_entity.pdbx_description
1 polymer ?
#
loop_
_entity_poly.entity_id
_entity_poly.type
_entity_poly.pdbx_seq_one_letter_code
_entity_poly.pdbx_strand_id
1 'polypeptide(L)'
;LDAKSGNFIFAFTATKPVRYKCGLSKACPFGHFAFKMASGAASVVGPRVCLEDKLLMSGVKNNVGRGINIALVNGKTGELAKTGFFDMWAGDVAPLIKFLKEIEDGTVVMMASFDDPSTKLNDEARKLISDLGSSAVSNLGFRDNWVFVGGKGIKTKSPFEQHIKNSAETNKFEGWPEVLEMEGCIPQRQD
;
A
#
# COMPACT_ATOMS: atom_id res chain seq x y z
N LEU A 1 -45.13 50.08 -23.46
CA LEU A 1 -44.84 49.16 -22.33
C LEU A 1 -44.01 48.02 -22.90
N ASP A 2 -42.69 48.23 -23.02
CA ASP A 2 -41.78 47.23 -23.58
C ASP A 2 -41.36 46.25 -22.49
N ALA A 3 -41.88 45.02 -22.58
CA ALA A 3 -41.45 43.91 -21.74
C ALA A 3 -40.24 43.22 -22.40
N LYS A 4 -39.03 43.54 -21.94
CA LYS A 4 -37.82 42.77 -22.28
C LYS A 4 -37.80 41.49 -21.44
N SER A 5 -38.02 40.36 -22.11
CA SER A 5 -37.79 39.01 -21.60
C SER A 5 -36.29 38.77 -21.43
N GLY A 6 -35.81 38.87 -20.18
CA GLY A 6 -34.46 38.51 -19.80
C GLY A 6 -34.30 36.99 -19.79
N ASN A 7 -33.55 36.45 -20.75
CA ASN A 7 -33.18 35.04 -20.79
C ASN A 7 -31.99 34.82 -19.83
N PHE A 8 -32.26 34.36 -18.61
CA PHE A 8 -31.21 33.97 -17.65
C PHE A 8 -30.65 32.60 -18.06
N ILE A 9 -29.50 32.62 -18.75
CA ILE A 9 -28.70 31.41 -18.99
C ILE A 9 -27.95 31.11 -17.69
N PHE A 10 -28.41 30.10 -16.94
CA PHE A 10 -27.62 29.49 -15.87
C PHE A 10 -26.45 28.73 -16.51
N ALA A 11 -25.27 29.35 -16.54
CA ALA A 11 -24.03 28.65 -16.81
C ALA A 11 -23.74 27.70 -15.64
N PHE A 12 -24.06 26.42 -15.80
CA PHE A 12 -23.52 25.37 -14.93
C PHE A 12 -22.00 25.30 -15.16
N THR A 13 -21.23 26.02 -14.36
CA THR A 13 -19.80 25.79 -14.28
C THR A 13 -19.60 24.43 -13.63
N ALA A 14 -19.26 23.42 -14.43
CA ALA A 14 -18.84 22.12 -13.92
C ALA A 14 -17.62 22.35 -13.00
N THR A 15 -17.82 22.27 -11.69
CA THR A 15 -16.74 22.35 -10.72
C THR A 15 -15.84 21.15 -10.96
N LYS A 16 -14.56 21.39 -11.28
CA LYS A 16 -13.59 20.30 -11.40
C LYS A 16 -13.62 19.49 -10.10
N PRO A 17 -13.74 18.16 -10.16
CA PRO A 17 -13.75 17.36 -8.94
C PRO A 17 -12.48 17.64 -8.16
N VAL A 18 -12.62 17.95 -6.87
CA VAL A 18 -11.48 18.20 -5.98
C VAL A 18 -10.66 16.92 -5.91
N ARG A 19 -9.41 17.00 -6.36
CA ARG A 19 -8.48 15.87 -6.35
C ARG A 19 -7.60 15.96 -5.11
N TYR A 20 -7.76 15.03 -4.18
CA TYR A 20 -6.88 14.89 -3.04
C TYR A 20 -5.64 14.07 -3.40
N LYS A 21 -4.59 14.20 -2.58
CA LYS A 21 -3.33 13.48 -2.75
C LYS A 21 -3.58 11.98 -2.92
N CYS A 22 -2.82 11.32 -3.76
CA CYS A 22 -2.97 9.91 -4.17
C CYS A 22 -4.37 9.49 -4.66
N GLY A 23 -5.27 10.45 -4.95
CA GLY A 23 -6.66 10.16 -5.30
C GLY A 23 -7.49 9.68 -4.12
N LEU A 24 -7.16 10.12 -2.90
CA LEU A 24 -7.95 9.84 -1.70
C LEU A 24 -9.38 10.40 -1.83
N SER A 25 -10.31 9.80 -1.09
CA SER A 25 -11.70 10.29 -0.97
C SER A 25 -11.83 11.62 -0.22
N LYS A 26 -10.89 11.93 0.68
CA LYS A 26 -10.84 13.15 1.50
C LYS A 26 -9.40 13.58 1.80
N ALA A 27 -9.22 14.84 2.20
CA ALA A 27 -7.93 15.35 2.64
C ALA A 27 -7.50 14.72 3.99
N CYS A 28 -6.19 14.54 4.15
CA CYS A 28 -5.61 14.16 5.44
C CYS A 28 -5.51 15.37 6.38
N PRO A 29 -5.62 15.14 7.71
CA PRO A 29 -5.40 16.19 8.70
C PRO A 29 -3.94 16.68 8.68
N PHE A 30 -3.70 17.84 9.30
CA PHE A 30 -2.34 18.37 9.47
C PHE A 30 -1.42 17.37 10.19
N GLY A 31 -0.13 17.37 9.86
CA GLY A 31 0.84 16.44 10.43
C GLY A 31 0.62 14.98 10.04
N HIS A 32 0.02 14.70 8.88
CA HIS A 32 -0.16 13.35 8.35
C HIS A 32 0.23 13.26 6.88
N PHE A 33 0.73 12.09 6.47
CA PHE A 33 0.98 11.75 5.07
C PHE A 33 -0.19 10.97 4.47
N ALA A 34 -0.69 11.41 3.33
CA ALA A 34 -1.69 10.72 2.55
C ALA A 34 -1.07 9.53 1.80
N PHE A 35 -1.67 8.35 1.91
CA PHE A 35 -1.25 7.18 1.14
C PHE A 35 -2.43 6.46 0.51
N LYS A 36 -2.18 5.83 -0.64
CA LYS A 36 -3.07 4.86 -1.26
C LYS A 36 -2.25 3.73 -1.84
N MET A 37 -2.64 2.49 -1.58
CA MET A 37 -1.95 1.32 -2.08
C MET A 37 -2.92 0.22 -2.49
N ALA A 38 -2.46 -0.63 -3.40
CA ALA A 38 -3.16 -1.80 -3.87
C ALA A 38 -2.23 -3.00 -3.97
N SER A 39 -2.73 -4.21 -3.68
CA SER A 39 -2.04 -5.46 -4.01
C SER A 39 -2.01 -5.68 -5.53
N GLY A 40 -1.31 -6.72 -5.97
CA GLY A 40 -1.40 -7.18 -7.35
C GLY A 40 -2.74 -7.85 -7.67
N ALA A 41 -3.07 -7.89 -8.96
CA ALA A 41 -4.17 -8.69 -9.50
C ALA A 41 -3.60 -9.95 -10.13
N ALA A 42 -3.80 -11.09 -9.45
CA ALA A 42 -3.19 -12.37 -9.81
C ALA A 42 -1.68 -12.21 -10.09
N SER A 43 -1.19 -12.76 -11.20
CA SER A 43 0.19 -12.62 -11.68
C SER A 43 0.35 -11.61 -12.82
N VAL A 44 -0.70 -10.86 -13.16
CA VAL A 44 -0.76 -10.03 -14.38
C VAL A 44 -0.57 -8.54 -14.13
N VAL A 45 -1.16 -8.01 -13.06
CA VAL A 45 -1.04 -6.58 -12.72
C VAL A 45 -0.32 -6.46 -11.39
N GLY A 46 0.84 -5.82 -11.40
CA GLY A 46 1.62 -5.58 -10.19
C GLY A 46 0.96 -4.56 -9.25
N PRO A 47 1.40 -4.52 -7.98
CA PRO A 47 0.84 -3.65 -6.96
C PRO A 47 1.11 -2.17 -7.25
N ARG A 48 0.39 -1.31 -6.55
CA ARG A 48 0.54 0.15 -6.64
C ARG A 48 0.75 0.72 -5.23
N VAL A 49 1.76 1.58 -5.05
CA VAL A 49 2.03 2.24 -3.76
C VAL A 49 2.24 3.74 -4.01
N CYS A 50 1.39 4.58 -3.44
CA CYS A 50 1.45 6.03 -3.51
C CYS A 50 1.53 6.64 -2.12
N LEU A 51 2.39 7.65 -1.96
CA LEU A 51 2.50 8.47 -0.75
C LEU A 51 2.67 9.94 -1.15
N GLU A 52 1.89 10.84 -0.58
CA GLU A 52 2.00 12.28 -0.82
C GLU A 52 2.04 12.67 -2.31
N ASP A 53 1.12 12.08 -3.10
CA ASP A 53 1.04 12.18 -4.57
C ASP A 53 2.24 11.61 -5.35
N LYS A 54 3.24 11.07 -4.68
CA LYS A 54 4.38 10.41 -5.30
C LYS A 54 4.07 8.93 -5.47
N LEU A 55 4.05 8.48 -6.72
CA LEU A 55 3.97 7.07 -7.04
C LEU A 55 5.32 6.40 -6.75
N LEU A 56 5.38 5.64 -5.66
CA LEU A 56 6.60 4.99 -5.17
C LEU A 56 6.86 3.68 -5.90
N MET A 57 5.84 2.82 -6.02
CA MET A 57 5.94 1.52 -6.68
C MET A 57 4.74 1.29 -7.61
N SER A 58 4.99 0.77 -8.81
CA SER A 58 3.94 0.37 -9.75
C SER A 58 4.49 -0.41 -10.94
N GLY A 59 3.62 -1.12 -11.66
CA GLY A 59 3.96 -1.72 -12.96
C GLY A 59 4.53 -0.71 -13.95
N VAL A 60 3.96 0.50 -14.06
CA VAL A 60 4.44 1.53 -14.99
C VAL A 60 5.82 2.10 -14.62
N LYS A 61 6.25 1.95 -13.36
CA LYS A 61 7.61 2.32 -12.92
C LYS A 61 8.62 1.19 -13.10
N ASN A 62 8.18 0.01 -13.54
CA ASN A 62 9.01 -1.19 -13.71
C ASN A 62 9.82 -1.55 -12.45
N ASN A 63 9.26 -1.32 -11.26
CA ASN A 63 9.93 -1.55 -9.97
C ASN A 63 9.12 -2.43 -9.02
N VAL A 64 8.25 -3.28 -9.56
CA VAL A 64 7.45 -4.26 -8.83
C VAL A 64 7.69 -5.66 -9.39
N GLY A 65 7.55 -6.67 -8.55
CA GLY A 65 7.75 -8.07 -8.93
C GLY A 65 6.97 -9.01 -8.01
N ARG A 66 6.89 -10.29 -8.40
CA ARG A 66 6.22 -11.33 -7.61
C ARG A 66 6.75 -11.35 -6.17
N GLY A 67 5.85 -11.64 -5.23
CA GLY A 67 6.15 -11.73 -3.81
C GLY A 67 5.78 -10.47 -3.03
N ILE A 68 6.65 -10.06 -2.10
CA ILE A 68 6.40 -8.90 -1.24
C ILE A 68 7.14 -7.68 -1.81
N ASN A 69 6.41 -6.63 -2.12
CA ASN A 69 6.90 -5.35 -2.62
C ASN A 69 6.93 -4.35 -1.47
N ILE A 70 8.08 -3.76 -1.18
CA ILE A 70 8.31 -2.92 0.01
C ILE A 70 8.83 -1.53 -0.40
N ALA A 71 8.20 -0.48 0.12
CA ALA A 71 8.72 0.88 0.12
C ALA A 71 9.03 1.33 1.55
N LEU A 72 10.25 1.83 1.75
CA LEU A 72 10.73 2.42 3.00
C LEU A 72 10.72 3.93 2.86
N VAL A 73 10.09 4.62 3.80
CA VAL A 73 9.91 6.06 3.78
C VAL A 73 10.36 6.65 5.12
N ASN A 74 11.07 7.77 5.08
CA ASN A 74 11.41 8.50 6.29
C ASN A 74 10.13 9.02 6.98
N GLY A 75 9.85 8.59 8.21
CA GLY A 75 8.62 8.94 8.92
C GLY A 75 8.50 10.40 9.37
N LYS A 76 9.58 11.20 9.27
CA LYS A 76 9.56 12.64 9.53
C LYS A 76 9.34 13.44 8.26
N THR A 77 10.02 13.10 7.15
CA THR A 77 9.99 13.92 5.93
C THR A 77 9.01 13.41 4.87
N GLY A 78 8.59 12.14 4.95
CA GLY A 78 7.79 11.50 3.91
C GLY A 78 8.59 11.19 2.64
N GLU A 79 9.92 11.29 2.69
CA GLU A 79 10.79 11.00 1.55
C GLU A 79 11.06 9.50 1.42
N LEU A 80 11.08 9.03 0.16
CA LEU A 80 11.40 7.65 -0.18
C LEU A 80 12.88 7.37 0.12
N ALA A 81 13.15 6.40 0.99
CA ALA A 81 14.50 5.96 1.29
C ALA A 81 14.93 4.79 0.39
N LYS A 82 14.08 3.76 0.24
CA LYS A 82 14.43 2.55 -0.49
C LYS A 82 13.17 1.83 -0.98
N THR A 83 13.28 1.14 -2.11
CA THR A 83 12.28 0.17 -2.56
C THR A 83 12.92 -1.18 -2.83
N GLY A 84 12.17 -2.27 -2.67
CA GLY A 84 12.60 -3.60 -3.06
C GLY A 84 11.40 -4.52 -3.26
N PHE A 85 11.57 -5.59 -4.03
CA PHE A 85 10.61 -6.67 -4.09
C PHE A 85 11.34 -8.01 -3.92
N PHE A 86 10.67 -8.96 -3.27
CA PHE A 86 11.27 -10.23 -2.87
C PHE A 86 10.35 -11.37 -3.29
N ASP A 87 10.82 -12.22 -4.20
CA ASP A 87 10.07 -13.35 -4.72
C ASP A 87 9.86 -14.43 -3.66
N MET A 88 8.67 -14.45 -3.06
CA MET A 88 8.30 -15.40 -2.02
C MET A 88 7.72 -16.70 -2.56
N TRP A 89 7.77 -16.94 -3.87
CA TRP A 89 7.39 -18.21 -4.49
C TRP A 89 8.63 -19.03 -4.87
N ALA A 90 9.50 -18.47 -5.72
CA ALA A 90 10.65 -19.17 -6.29
C ALA A 90 12.00 -18.65 -5.78
N GLY A 91 12.01 -17.53 -5.07
CA GLY A 91 13.23 -16.90 -4.55
C GLY A 91 13.73 -17.48 -3.22
N ASP A 92 14.80 -16.86 -2.73
CA ASP A 92 15.35 -17.07 -1.38
C ASP A 92 14.78 -15.99 -0.43
N VAL A 93 14.53 -16.36 0.83
CA VAL A 93 14.05 -15.48 1.89
C VAL A 93 15.18 -14.64 2.52
N ALA A 94 16.44 -15.08 2.42
CA ALA A 94 17.58 -14.40 3.04
C ALA A 94 17.74 -12.92 2.63
N PRO A 95 17.56 -12.51 1.35
CA PRO A 95 17.59 -11.10 0.95
C PRO A 95 16.48 -10.26 1.61
N LEU A 96 15.27 -10.81 1.80
CA LEU A 96 14.19 -10.13 2.51
C LEU A 96 14.56 -9.91 3.98
N ILE A 97 15.06 -10.95 4.65
CA ILE A 97 15.49 -10.86 6.06
C ILE A 97 16.58 -9.81 6.23
N LYS A 98 17.59 -9.81 5.34
CA LYS A 98 18.64 -8.78 5.35
C LYS A 98 18.05 -7.38 5.19
N PHE A 99 17.16 -7.19 4.22
CA PHE A 99 16.49 -5.91 3.98
C PHE A 99 15.70 -5.44 5.21
N LEU A 100 14.96 -6.33 5.88
CA LEU A 100 14.16 -6.02 7.06
C LEU A 100 15.02 -5.65 8.28
N LYS A 101 16.18 -6.29 8.44
CA LYS A 101 17.13 -6.00 9.54
C LYS A 101 17.81 -4.64 9.40
N GLU A 102 17.97 -4.15 8.17
CA GLU A 102 18.58 -2.84 7.87
C GLU A 102 17.60 -1.66 8.07
N ILE A 103 16.33 -1.91 8.39
CA ILE A 103 15.34 -0.84 8.58
C ILE A 103 15.62 -0.08 9.88
N GLU A 104 15.88 1.21 9.76
CA GLU A 104 16.13 2.13 10.87
C GLU A 104 14.83 2.54 11.59
N ASP A 105 14.94 2.78 12.90
CA ASP A 105 13.83 3.28 13.72
C ASP A 105 13.26 4.59 13.16
N GLY A 106 11.92 4.70 13.17
CA GLY A 106 11.24 5.85 12.58
C GLY A 106 10.95 5.74 11.09
N THR A 107 11.39 4.67 10.42
CA THR A 107 11.01 4.37 9.04
C THR A 107 9.56 3.88 8.97
N VAL A 108 8.78 4.49 8.08
CA VAL A 108 7.47 3.98 7.63
C VAL A 108 7.71 2.88 6.60
N VAL A 109 7.03 1.74 6.76
CA VAL A 109 7.21 0.56 5.93
C VAL A 109 5.90 0.21 5.24
N MET A 110 5.85 0.34 3.92
CA MET A 110 4.66 0.02 3.12
C MET A 110 4.92 -1.27 2.35
N MET A 111 4.07 -2.29 2.54
CA MET A 111 4.21 -3.60 1.91
C MET A 111 2.95 -3.98 1.12
N ALA A 112 3.14 -4.43 -0.13
CA ALA A 112 2.06 -4.93 -0.98
C ALA A 112 2.46 -6.27 -1.60
N SER A 113 1.54 -7.23 -1.56
CA SER A 113 1.68 -8.55 -2.20
C SER A 113 1.49 -8.47 -3.72
N PHE A 114 2.15 -9.39 -4.44
CA PHE A 114 1.91 -9.67 -5.85
C PHE A 114 2.07 -11.17 -6.12
N ASP A 115 1.05 -11.79 -6.73
CA ASP A 115 0.98 -13.23 -7.02
C ASP A 115 1.02 -14.12 -5.78
N ASP A 116 2.20 -14.41 -5.19
CA ASP A 116 2.30 -15.15 -3.93
C ASP A 116 3.31 -14.51 -2.96
N PRO A 117 2.87 -13.99 -1.81
CA PRO A 117 3.73 -13.37 -0.81
C PRO A 117 4.27 -14.33 0.25
N SER A 118 3.98 -15.64 0.19
CA SER A 118 4.04 -16.47 1.41
C SER A 118 4.89 -17.73 1.36
N THR A 119 5.03 -18.41 0.21
CA THR A 119 5.55 -19.79 0.14
C THR A 119 6.96 -19.94 0.72
N LYS A 120 7.80 -18.91 0.60
CA LYS A 120 9.17 -18.88 1.14
C LYS A 120 9.31 -18.13 2.47
N LEU A 121 8.24 -17.56 3.02
CA LEU A 121 8.31 -16.90 4.33
C LEU A 121 8.58 -17.92 5.43
N ASN A 122 9.64 -17.67 6.21
CA ASN A 122 9.96 -18.42 7.41
C ASN A 122 9.58 -17.64 8.68
N ASP A 123 9.73 -18.27 9.84
CA ASP A 123 9.37 -17.69 11.13
C ASP A 123 10.15 -16.41 11.45
N GLU A 124 11.41 -16.31 11.03
CA GLU A 124 12.23 -15.12 11.22
C GLU A 124 11.68 -13.93 10.41
N ALA A 125 11.41 -14.12 9.12
CA ALA A 125 10.83 -13.08 8.27
C ALA A 125 9.45 -12.64 8.78
N ARG A 126 8.60 -13.60 9.16
CA ARG A 126 7.28 -13.31 9.75
C ARG A 126 7.42 -12.51 11.04
N LYS A 127 8.33 -12.91 11.93
CA LYS A 127 8.59 -12.18 13.18
C LYS A 127 9.06 -10.75 12.92
N LEU A 128 10.02 -10.57 12.01
CA LEU A 128 10.52 -9.23 11.66
C LEU A 128 9.41 -8.33 11.12
N ILE A 129 8.49 -8.86 10.31
CA ILE A 129 7.36 -8.09 9.77
C ILE A 129 6.30 -7.84 10.87
N SER A 130 6.05 -8.81 11.76
CA SER A 130 5.17 -8.62 12.93
C SER A 130 5.69 -7.53 13.86
N ASP A 131 7.00 -7.44 14.07
CA ASP A 131 7.65 -6.40 14.89
C ASP A 131 7.50 -4.98 14.26
N LEU A 132 7.12 -4.88 12.97
CA LEU A 132 6.75 -3.62 12.31
C LEU A 132 5.27 -3.26 12.51
N GLY A 133 4.49 -4.10 13.20
CA GLY A 133 3.08 -3.88 13.55
C GLY A 133 2.08 -4.75 12.80
N SER A 134 2.51 -5.71 11.97
CA SER A 134 1.61 -6.60 11.23
C SER A 134 1.01 -7.68 12.14
N SER A 135 -0.31 -7.86 12.05
CA SER A 135 -1.05 -8.96 12.68
C SER A 135 -1.31 -10.11 11.71
N ALA A 136 -1.41 -9.84 10.40
CA ALA A 136 -1.77 -10.87 9.42
C ALA A 136 -0.57 -11.70 8.95
N VAL A 137 0.65 -11.15 8.98
CA VAL A 137 1.84 -11.83 8.41
C VAL A 137 2.16 -13.18 9.06
N SER A 138 1.77 -13.40 10.31
CA SER A 138 1.97 -14.69 10.99
C SER A 138 1.19 -15.82 10.32
N ASN A 139 0.05 -15.52 9.70
CA ASN A 139 -0.85 -16.49 9.09
C ASN A 139 -0.96 -16.34 7.56
N LEU A 140 -0.17 -15.46 6.95
CA LEU A 140 -0.21 -15.20 5.51
C LEU A 140 0.12 -16.48 4.72
N GLY A 141 -0.79 -16.89 3.85
CA GLY A 141 -0.75 -18.13 3.08
C GLY A 141 -0.66 -17.94 1.56
N PHE A 142 -0.61 -19.08 0.87
CA PHE A 142 -0.34 -19.15 -0.58
C PHE A 142 -1.32 -18.30 -1.39
N ARG A 143 -0.79 -17.30 -2.10
CA ARG A 143 -1.55 -16.33 -2.92
C ARG A 143 -2.57 -15.48 -2.18
N ASP A 144 -2.47 -15.40 -0.85
CA ASP A 144 -3.23 -14.42 -0.11
C ASP A 144 -2.87 -13.02 -0.62
N ASN A 145 -3.87 -12.16 -0.83
CA ASN A 145 -3.61 -10.75 -1.03
C ASN A 145 -3.52 -10.06 0.31
N TRP A 146 -2.51 -9.20 0.43
CA TRP A 146 -2.17 -8.46 1.64
C TRP A 146 -1.56 -7.11 1.28
N VAL A 147 -2.00 -6.08 2.01
CA VAL A 147 -1.44 -4.73 1.99
C VAL A 147 -1.27 -4.26 3.43
N PHE A 148 -0.15 -3.60 3.70
CA PHE A 148 0.24 -3.23 5.05
C PHE A 148 1.05 -1.93 5.05
N VAL A 149 0.77 -1.07 6.02
CA VAL A 149 1.62 0.06 6.36
C VAL A 149 1.96 -0.04 7.84
N GLY A 150 3.23 -0.23 8.15
CA GLY A 150 3.75 -0.30 9.52
C GLY A 150 4.86 0.71 9.75
N GLY A 151 5.60 0.51 10.84
CA GLY A 151 6.73 1.37 11.15
C GLY A 151 7.73 0.70 12.07
N LYS A 152 9.01 0.96 11.83
CA LYS A 152 10.06 0.49 12.73
C LYS A 152 10.01 1.27 14.05
N GLY A 153 9.95 0.51 15.15
CA GLY A 153 9.81 1.05 16.50
C GLY A 153 8.37 1.26 16.97
N ILE A 154 7.36 0.84 16.18
CA ILE A 154 5.96 0.85 16.62
C ILE A 154 5.78 -0.03 17.88
N LYS A 155 4.89 0.39 18.79
CA LYS A 155 4.60 -0.33 20.05
C LYS A 155 3.24 -1.02 20.05
N THR A 156 2.48 -0.85 18.98
CA THR A 156 1.12 -1.37 18.80
C THR A 156 1.00 -2.05 17.45
N LYS A 157 -0.10 -2.78 17.25
CA LYS A 157 -0.51 -3.23 15.92
C LYS A 157 -0.81 -2.01 15.05
N SER A 158 -0.51 -2.12 13.76
CA SER A 158 -0.86 -1.07 12.80
C SER A 158 -2.36 -1.03 12.55
N PRO A 159 -2.99 0.16 12.45
CA PRO A 159 -4.36 0.29 11.96
C PRO A 159 -4.46 0.14 10.44
N PHE A 160 -3.34 0.10 9.72
CA PHE A 160 -3.28 0.06 8.26
C PHE A 160 -2.83 -1.32 7.78
N GLU A 161 -3.76 -2.28 7.83
CA GLU A 161 -3.53 -3.64 7.33
C GLU A 161 -4.82 -4.21 6.76
N GLN A 162 -4.75 -4.80 5.56
CA GLN A 162 -5.84 -5.58 4.98
C GLN A 162 -5.30 -6.89 4.41
N HIS A 163 -6.12 -7.93 4.47
CA HIS A 163 -5.79 -9.28 4.04
C HIS A 163 -7.04 -9.98 3.48
N ILE A 164 -6.88 -10.67 2.35
CA ILE A 164 -7.88 -11.57 1.79
C ILE A 164 -7.20 -12.90 1.54
N LYS A 165 -7.76 -13.95 2.14
CA LYS A 165 -7.29 -15.31 1.99
C LYS A 165 -7.62 -15.85 0.60
N ASN A 166 -6.68 -16.57 -0.01
CA ASN A 166 -6.93 -17.38 -1.20
C ASN A 166 -7.89 -18.54 -0.85
N SER A 167 -9.04 -18.60 -1.53
CA SER A 167 -10.07 -19.62 -1.34
C SER A 167 -10.78 -19.89 -2.66
N ALA A 168 -10.84 -21.17 -3.05
CA ALA A 168 -11.48 -21.57 -4.31
C ALA A 168 -12.96 -21.16 -4.38
N GLU A 169 -13.61 -21.02 -3.22
CA GLU A 169 -15.02 -20.65 -3.09
C GLU A 169 -15.28 -19.15 -3.29
N THR A 170 -14.33 -18.28 -2.94
CA THR A 170 -14.54 -16.81 -2.91
C THR A 170 -13.63 -16.03 -3.85
N ASN A 171 -12.67 -16.68 -4.49
CA ASN A 171 -11.73 -16.03 -5.39
C ASN A 171 -12.42 -15.37 -6.58
N LYS A 172 -12.00 -14.14 -6.89
CA LYS A 172 -12.44 -13.37 -8.06
C LYS A 172 -11.74 -13.78 -9.35
N PHE A 173 -10.49 -14.22 -9.24
CA PHE A 173 -9.70 -14.74 -10.36
C PHE A 173 -9.49 -16.25 -10.18
N GLU A 174 -9.18 -16.96 -11.26
CA GLU A 174 -8.94 -18.40 -11.21
C GLU A 174 -7.71 -18.74 -10.36
N GLY A 175 -7.91 -19.01 -9.07
CA GLY A 175 -6.83 -19.34 -8.12
C GLY A 175 -6.14 -18.13 -7.46
N TRP A 176 -6.72 -16.93 -7.56
CA TRP A 176 -6.27 -15.75 -6.79
C TRP A 176 -7.47 -14.93 -6.26
N PRO A 177 -7.36 -14.34 -5.06
CA PRO A 177 -8.37 -13.43 -4.52
C PRO A 177 -8.40 -12.11 -5.27
N GLU A 178 -9.41 -11.28 -5.00
CA GLU A 178 -9.49 -9.94 -5.58
C GLU A 178 -8.40 -8.99 -5.07
N VAL A 179 -8.21 -7.88 -5.80
CA VAL A 179 -7.27 -6.82 -5.43
C VAL A 179 -7.74 -6.15 -4.15
N LEU A 180 -6.84 -6.00 -3.19
CA LEU A 180 -7.03 -5.16 -2.02
C LEU A 180 -6.63 -3.73 -2.34
N GLU A 181 -7.46 -2.77 -1.93
CA GLU A 181 -7.09 -1.35 -1.90
C GLU A 181 -7.20 -0.81 -0.48
N MET A 182 -6.21 -0.01 -0.08
CA MET A 182 -6.18 0.67 1.21
C MET A 182 -5.70 2.10 1.01
N GLU A 183 -6.45 3.05 1.57
CA GLU A 183 -6.05 4.45 1.65
C GLU A 183 -6.13 4.95 3.09
N GLY A 184 -5.33 5.96 3.42
CA GLY A 184 -5.32 6.51 4.76
C GLY A 184 -4.33 7.65 4.95
N CYS A 185 -4.19 8.04 6.21
CA CYS A 185 -3.36 9.16 6.65
C CYS A 185 -2.39 8.68 7.75
N ILE A 186 -1.11 8.59 7.44
CA ILE A 186 -0.07 8.13 8.38
C ILE A 186 0.35 9.32 9.24
N PRO A 187 0.29 9.23 10.58
CA PRO A 187 0.79 10.30 11.45
C PRO A 187 2.28 10.56 11.18
N GLN A 188 2.63 11.81 10.90
CA GLN A 188 4.02 12.25 10.76
C GLN A 188 4.70 12.17 12.12
N ARG A 189 5.87 11.56 12.17
CA ARG A 189 6.67 11.53 13.40
C ARG A 189 7.12 12.94 13.74
N GLN A 190 6.80 13.36 14.96
CA GLN A 190 7.43 14.50 15.61
C GLN A 190 8.64 13.96 16.43
N ASP A 191 9.59 14.83 16.75
CA ASP A 191 10.79 14.48 17.52
C ASP A 191 10.47 13.81 18.88
#